data_AF-A0AB38D4H5-F1
#
_entry.id   AF-A0AB38D4H5-F1
#
_cell.length_a   1.000
_cell.length_b   1.000
_cell.length_c   1.000
_cell.angle_alpha   90.00
_cell.angle_beta   90.00
_cell.angle_gamma   90.00
#
_symmetry.space_group_name_H-M   'P 1'
#
loop_
_entity.id
_entity.type
_entity.pdbx_description
1 polymer ?
#
loop_
_entity_poly.entity_id
_entity_poly.type
_entity_poly.pdbx_seq_one_letter_code
_entity_poly.pdbx_strand_id
1 'polypeptide(L)'
;MQNLATALVLSRGSIWKPQPWDWSPPLVAEWNMPWPDGASARAVFYDTAGGALLTVDGTVTAEMINFMAAPAVMDPIPAGANFEIFLDTTEGPVMVRHGKVIRKEAQFFDAPASTISSTPRKFQDYFPTLGLRSVWEPIYGRVKVWDNSAQSLPNGVGPDVAFFSQGKAAMRYYEPFGSDSVKIHVQLLNPNAGKTSVVVCADKWFTSYLAVQFESDPIITSNNKIHLAVGSSPTQMTYQGTAVNHTVVNGNDYWIEYSNLTKTLLVRKGTDTTPLGEPWVDTADLVPHGPGYRYAGFVWDGGDLVIVNVTGPQVTGWEALDNA
;
A
#
# COMPACT_ATOMS: atom_id res chain seq x y z
N MET A 1 1.59 20.86 14.98
CA MET A 1 1.65 19.38 14.98
C MET A 1 0.38 18.85 14.36
N GLN A 2 0.48 18.10 13.25
CA GLN A 2 -0.66 17.39 12.67
C GLN A 2 -0.94 16.13 13.49
N ASN A 3 -2.19 15.90 13.87
CA ASN A 3 -2.60 14.66 14.53
C ASN A 3 -2.56 13.52 13.50
N LEU A 4 -1.61 12.61 13.66
CA LEU A 4 -1.46 11.43 12.79
C LEU A 4 -2.27 10.27 13.35
N ALA A 5 -3.28 9.83 12.60
CA ALA A 5 -3.97 8.57 12.83
C ALA A 5 -3.09 7.43 12.28
N THR A 6 -2.71 6.46 13.11
CA THR A 6 -1.81 5.37 12.71
C THR A 6 -2.22 4.02 13.31
N ALA A 7 -1.68 2.93 12.79
CA ALA A 7 -1.78 1.63 13.44
C ALA A 7 -0.46 1.25 14.13
N LEU A 8 -0.54 0.75 15.35
CA LEU A 8 0.60 0.23 16.11
C LEU A 8 0.66 -1.29 15.97
N VAL A 9 1.81 -1.83 15.60
CA VAL A 9 1.94 -3.27 15.35
C VAL A 9 2.69 -3.95 16.50
N LEU A 10 2.08 -4.97 17.11
CA LEU A 10 2.64 -5.76 18.21
C LEU A 10 2.73 -7.24 17.83
N SER A 11 3.73 -7.96 18.34
CA SER A 11 3.77 -9.43 18.30
C SER A 11 3.78 -9.97 19.72
N ARG A 12 3.12 -11.11 19.96
CA ARG A 12 3.18 -11.74 21.29
C ARG A 12 4.59 -12.27 21.56
N GLY A 13 5.01 -12.20 22.82
CA GLY A 13 6.36 -12.61 23.22
C GLY A 13 7.48 -11.71 22.70
N SER A 14 7.16 -10.59 22.03
CA SER A 14 8.14 -9.61 21.55
C SER A 14 8.24 -8.41 22.48
N ILE A 15 9.44 -7.84 22.59
CA ILE A 15 9.64 -6.55 23.26
C ILE A 15 9.06 -5.49 22.35
N TRP A 16 8.17 -4.64 22.87
CA TRP A 16 7.76 -3.46 22.12
C TRP A 16 8.87 -2.42 22.21
N LYS A 17 9.57 -2.21 21.09
CA LYS A 17 10.59 -1.18 20.91
C LYS A 17 10.42 -0.62 19.50
N PRO A 18 9.68 0.48 19.30
CA PRO A 18 9.55 1.09 17.98
C PRO A 18 10.93 1.54 17.53
N GLN A 19 11.46 0.90 16.49
CA GLN A 19 12.74 1.27 15.89
C GLN A 19 12.54 2.30 14.78
N PRO A 20 13.57 3.09 14.41
CA PRO A 20 13.50 4.03 13.30
C PRO A 20 13.07 3.41 11.95
N TRP A 21 13.24 2.10 11.79
CA TRP A 21 12.88 1.32 10.59
C TRP A 21 11.61 0.48 10.75
N ASP A 22 10.92 0.54 11.89
CA ASP A 22 9.57 -0.02 12.00
C ASP A 22 8.60 0.90 11.25
N TRP A 23 7.77 0.33 10.37
CA TRP A 23 6.94 1.02 9.36
C TRP A 23 5.74 1.83 9.91
N SER A 24 5.88 2.42 11.10
CA SER A 24 5.08 3.55 11.59
C SER A 24 6.05 4.72 11.67
N PRO A 25 5.79 5.92 11.10
CA PRO A 25 6.78 6.98 11.06
C PRO A 25 7.40 7.13 12.46
N PRO A 26 8.72 6.96 12.61
CA PRO A 26 9.30 6.94 13.95
C PRO A 26 9.01 8.29 14.62
N LEU A 27 8.86 8.31 15.95
CA LEU A 27 8.61 9.55 16.70
C LEU A 27 9.90 10.39 16.77
N VAL A 28 10.41 10.77 15.60
CA VAL A 28 11.63 11.53 15.39
C VAL A 28 11.22 12.99 15.25
N ALA A 29 12.04 13.86 15.81
CA ALA A 29 11.88 15.30 15.68
C ALA A 29 11.98 15.71 14.20
N GLU A 30 11.22 16.72 13.80
CA GLU A 30 11.38 17.29 12.46
C GLU A 30 12.76 17.97 12.35
N TRP A 31 13.30 18.05 11.13
CA TRP A 31 14.59 18.70 10.89
C TRP A 31 14.58 20.15 11.40
N ASN A 32 15.53 20.51 12.29
CA ASN A 32 15.61 21.79 13.01
C ASN A 32 14.46 22.10 13.98
N MET A 33 13.65 21.11 14.38
CA MET A 33 12.60 21.26 15.40
C MET A 33 12.73 20.15 16.47
N PRO A 34 13.74 20.24 17.36
CA PRO A 34 13.98 19.20 18.37
C PRO A 34 12.79 19.09 19.33
N TRP A 35 12.63 17.91 19.94
CA TRP A 35 11.68 17.75 21.02
C TRP A 35 12.04 18.66 22.21
N PRO A 36 11.05 19.19 22.95
CA PRO A 36 11.31 20.10 24.07
C PRO A 36 12.19 19.47 25.15
N ASP A 37 13.16 20.24 25.65
CA ASP A 37 14.03 19.80 26.74
C ASP A 37 13.22 19.52 28.01
N GLY A 38 13.51 18.38 28.66
CA GLY A 38 12.84 17.95 29.88
C GLY A 38 11.41 17.41 29.70
N ALA A 39 10.94 17.26 28.46
CA ALA A 39 9.65 16.61 28.20
C ALA A 39 9.69 15.11 28.53
N SER A 40 8.57 14.56 28.98
CA SER A 40 8.35 13.11 29.08
C SER A 40 7.30 12.66 28.08
N ALA A 41 7.26 11.37 27.75
CA ALA A 41 6.24 10.83 26.89
C ALA A 41 5.55 9.65 27.56
N ARG A 42 4.27 9.44 27.25
CA ARG A 42 3.51 8.28 27.72
C ARG A 42 2.62 7.73 26.62
N ALA A 43 2.58 6.42 26.49
CA ALA A 43 1.68 5.70 25.60
C ALA A 43 0.61 5.02 26.45
N VAL A 44 -0.65 5.34 26.19
CA VAL A 44 -1.80 4.77 26.90
C VAL A 44 -2.56 3.87 25.94
N PHE A 45 -2.82 2.65 26.38
CA PHE A 45 -3.62 1.66 25.66
C PHE A 45 -4.98 1.56 26.34
N TYR A 46 -6.04 1.51 25.54
CA TYR A 46 -7.41 1.43 26.01
C TYR A 46 -8.15 0.23 25.41
N ASP A 47 -9.11 -0.28 26.15
CA ASP A 47 -10.09 -1.21 25.63
C ASP A 47 -11.07 -0.51 24.66
N THR A 48 -12.02 -1.28 24.11
CA THR A 48 -13.04 -0.75 23.21
C THR A 48 -14.08 0.12 23.88
N ALA A 49 -14.17 0.10 25.22
CA ALA A 49 -15.08 0.92 26.02
C ALA A 49 -14.40 2.20 26.57
N GLY A 50 -13.10 2.41 26.31
CA GLY A 50 -12.32 3.56 26.76
C GLY A 50 -11.63 3.38 28.13
N GLY A 51 -11.66 2.17 28.71
CA GLY A 51 -10.91 1.84 29.92
C GLY A 51 -9.42 1.68 29.63
N ALA A 52 -8.56 2.33 30.42
CA ALA A 52 -7.12 2.21 30.27
C ALA A 52 -6.63 0.80 30.67
N LEU A 53 -5.98 0.11 29.73
CA LEU A 53 -5.41 -1.22 29.88
C LEU A 53 -3.96 -1.16 30.36
N LEU A 54 -3.18 -0.23 29.81
CA LEU A 54 -1.75 -0.09 30.12
C LEU A 54 -1.30 1.33 29.83
N THR A 55 -0.41 1.85 30.67
CA THR A 55 0.39 3.04 30.37
C THR A 55 1.85 2.65 30.33
N VAL A 56 2.56 3.06 29.28
CA VAL A 56 4.00 2.85 29.11
C VAL A 56 4.68 4.21 29.04
N ASP A 57 5.62 4.44 29.95
CA ASP A 57 6.43 5.64 29.94
C ASP A 57 7.52 5.54 28.87
N GLY A 58 7.72 6.63 28.15
CA GLY A 58 8.70 6.78 27.09
C GLY A 58 9.82 7.74 27.49
N THR A 59 10.99 7.54 26.89
CA THR A 59 12.14 8.44 27.01
C THR A 59 12.16 9.40 25.83
N VAL A 60 12.24 10.70 26.11
CA VAL A 60 12.36 11.75 25.09
C VAL A 60 13.81 12.21 25.03
N THR A 61 14.38 12.23 23.83
CA THR A 61 15.63 12.94 23.52
C THR A 61 15.31 14.06 22.54
N ALA A 62 16.26 14.98 22.33
CA ALA A 62 16.10 16.06 21.34
C ALA A 62 15.74 15.53 19.93
N GLU A 63 16.16 14.31 19.61
CA GLU A 63 15.99 13.70 18.28
C GLU A 63 14.81 12.73 18.20
N MET A 64 14.42 12.04 19.30
CA MET A 64 13.38 11.02 19.23
C MET A 64 12.68 10.69 20.55
N ILE A 65 11.49 10.12 20.46
CA ILE A 65 10.74 9.52 21.57
C ILE A 65 10.81 7.99 21.46
N ASN A 66 11.28 7.33 22.51
CA ASN A 66 11.37 5.87 22.59
C ASN A 66 10.44 5.30 23.64
N PHE A 67 9.79 4.20 23.31
CA PHE A 67 9.05 3.38 24.27
C PHE A 67 9.69 2.00 24.36
N MET A 68 9.77 1.45 25.56
CA MET A 68 10.27 0.09 25.75
C MET A 68 9.45 -0.60 26.83
N ALA A 69 8.78 -1.70 26.46
CA ALA A 69 8.01 -2.51 27.38
C ALA A 69 8.29 -4.00 27.20
N ALA A 70 8.37 -4.72 28.31
CA ALA A 70 8.62 -6.16 28.31
C ALA A 70 7.43 -6.93 27.70
N PRO A 71 7.69 -8.11 27.09
CA PRO A 71 6.64 -8.88 26.42
C PRO A 71 5.47 -9.21 27.34
N ALA A 72 5.75 -9.63 28.57
CA ALA A 72 4.73 -10.01 29.55
C ALA A 72 3.74 -8.87 29.89
N VAL A 73 4.18 -7.61 29.75
CA VAL A 73 3.33 -6.43 29.99
C VAL A 73 2.54 -6.05 28.74
N MET A 74 3.11 -6.29 27.56
CA MET A 74 2.46 -5.99 26.29
C MET A 74 1.46 -7.07 25.87
N ASP A 75 1.71 -8.35 26.16
CA ASP A 75 0.89 -9.49 25.74
C ASP A 75 -0.60 -9.42 26.10
N PRO A 76 -1.03 -8.85 27.24
CA PRO A 76 -2.45 -8.69 27.57
C PRO A 76 -3.23 -7.72 26.66
N ILE A 77 -2.56 -6.86 25.89
CA ILE A 77 -3.22 -5.85 25.04
C ILE A 77 -3.87 -6.55 23.82
N PRO A 78 -5.20 -6.54 23.68
CA PRO A 78 -5.85 -7.26 22.58
C PRO A 78 -5.63 -6.55 21.23
N ALA A 79 -5.75 -7.30 20.14
CA ALA A 79 -5.85 -6.71 18.81
C ALA A 79 -7.10 -5.82 18.73
N GLY A 80 -6.99 -4.67 18.06
CA GLY A 80 -8.06 -3.69 17.96
C GLY A 80 -8.21 -2.75 19.16
N ALA A 81 -7.42 -2.92 20.23
CA ALA A 81 -7.30 -1.96 21.32
C ALA A 81 -6.93 -0.57 20.79
N ASN A 82 -7.47 0.48 21.41
CA ASN A 82 -7.10 1.84 21.06
C ASN A 82 -5.77 2.21 21.75
N PHE A 83 -4.99 3.09 21.15
CA PHE A 83 -3.83 3.67 21.81
C PHE A 83 -3.71 5.16 21.53
N GLU A 84 -3.11 5.88 22.47
CA GLU A 84 -2.78 7.30 22.38
C GLU A 84 -1.37 7.52 22.92
N ILE A 85 -0.63 8.44 22.32
CA ILE A 85 0.71 8.84 22.77
C ILE A 85 0.68 10.33 23.07
N PHE A 86 1.08 10.66 24.28
CA PHE A 86 1.19 12.03 24.78
C PHE A 86 2.65 12.41 25.01
N LEU A 87 2.96 13.66 24.72
CA LEU A 87 4.16 14.36 25.13
C LEU A 87 3.78 15.33 26.25
N ASP A 88 4.26 15.07 27.45
CA ASP A 88 4.04 15.93 28.60
C ASP A 88 5.13 17.02 28.60
N THR A 89 4.71 18.26 28.37
CA THR A 89 5.57 19.45 28.40
C THR A 89 5.22 20.34 29.60
N THR A 90 5.99 21.40 29.83
CA THR A 90 5.69 22.40 30.88
C THR A 90 4.37 23.13 30.66
N GLU A 91 3.86 23.17 29.43
CA GLU A 91 2.57 23.78 29.07
C GLU A 91 1.40 22.80 29.17
N GLY A 92 1.69 21.51 29.41
CA GLY A 92 0.71 20.44 29.54
C GLY A 92 0.91 19.30 28.54
N PRO A 93 0.04 18.27 28.62
CA PRO A 93 0.09 17.10 27.74
C PRO A 93 -0.38 17.46 26.32
N VAL A 94 0.46 17.18 25.33
CA VAL A 94 0.13 17.29 23.90
C VAL A 94 0.01 15.89 23.32
N MET A 95 -1.14 15.57 22.71
CA MET A 95 -1.30 14.31 21.99
C MET A 95 -0.52 14.36 20.67
N VAL A 96 0.36 13.39 20.47
CA VAL A 96 1.24 13.32 19.30
C VAL A 96 0.78 12.25 18.31
N ARG A 97 0.11 11.20 18.80
CA ARG A 97 -0.35 10.07 17.97
C ARG A 97 -1.51 9.34 18.60
N HIS A 98 -2.39 8.78 17.78
CA HIS A 98 -3.44 7.87 18.24
C HIS A 98 -3.78 6.83 17.17
N GLY A 99 -4.49 5.77 17.58
CA GLY A 99 -5.10 4.81 16.66
C GLY A 99 -5.33 3.44 17.27
N LYS A 100 -5.11 2.38 16.49
CA LYS A 100 -5.41 0.99 16.90
C LYS A 100 -4.20 0.05 16.89
N VAL A 101 -4.23 -0.92 17.79
CA VAL A 101 -3.26 -2.00 17.89
C VAL A 101 -3.57 -3.12 16.88
N ILE A 102 -2.57 -3.55 16.13
CA ILE A 102 -2.60 -4.72 15.23
C ILE A 102 -1.64 -5.77 15.79
N ARG A 103 -2.08 -7.02 15.93
CA ARG A 103 -1.21 -8.15 16.31
C ARG A 103 -0.71 -8.88 15.07
N LYS A 104 0.60 -9.18 15.01
CA LYS A 104 1.24 -9.96 13.91
C LYS A 104 1.02 -11.47 14.00
N GLU A 105 0.36 -11.96 15.05
CA GLU A 105 0.11 -13.40 15.17
C GLU A 105 -0.85 -13.86 14.08
N ALA A 106 -0.58 -15.02 13.49
CA ALA A 106 -1.60 -15.75 12.75
C ALA A 106 -2.70 -16.10 13.74
N GLN A 107 -3.89 -15.54 13.57
CA GLN A 107 -5.07 -16.09 14.22
C GLN A 107 -5.22 -17.51 13.69
N PHE A 108 -4.90 -18.52 14.51
CA PHE A 108 -5.48 -19.84 14.32
C PHE A 108 -6.98 -19.66 14.52
N PHE A 109 -7.71 -19.54 13.41
CA PHE A 109 -9.16 -19.47 13.42
C PHE A 109 -9.70 -20.86 13.77
N ASP A 110 -9.84 -21.15 15.07
CA ASP A 110 -10.78 -22.19 15.55
C ASP A 110 -12.19 -21.61 15.75
N ALA A 111 -12.53 -20.55 15.04
CA ALA A 111 -13.92 -20.15 14.85
C ALA A 111 -14.41 -20.79 13.54
N PRO A 112 -15.47 -21.63 13.54
CA PRO A 112 -16.05 -22.11 12.30
C PRO A 112 -16.41 -20.89 11.44
N ALA A 113 -16.10 -20.95 10.15
CA ALA A 113 -16.33 -19.87 9.20
C ALA A 113 -17.82 -19.47 9.21
N SER A 114 -18.18 -18.43 9.96
CA SER A 114 -19.52 -17.88 10.00
C SER A 114 -19.57 -16.55 9.27
N THR A 115 -19.36 -16.60 7.95
CA THR A 115 -19.81 -15.56 7.02
C THR A 115 -20.01 -16.18 5.64
N ILE A 116 -21.23 -16.66 5.37
CA ILE A 116 -21.68 -17.22 4.08
C ILE A 116 -22.01 -16.09 3.07
N SER A 117 -21.54 -14.87 3.30
CA SER A 117 -21.79 -13.74 2.39
C SER A 117 -20.63 -12.76 2.51
N SER A 118 -19.65 -12.86 1.61
CA SER A 118 -18.79 -11.70 1.37
C SER A 118 -19.62 -10.68 0.60
N THR A 119 -20.06 -9.62 1.28
CA THR A 119 -20.74 -8.51 0.61
C THR A 119 -19.80 -7.95 -0.45
N PRO A 120 -20.18 -7.94 -1.74
CA PRO A 120 -19.32 -7.40 -2.77
C PRO A 120 -18.95 -5.94 -2.47
N ARG A 121 -17.66 -5.61 -2.55
CA ARG A 121 -17.10 -4.29 -2.32
C ARG A 121 -16.77 -3.66 -3.66
N LYS A 122 -17.18 -2.41 -3.83
CA LYS A 122 -16.76 -1.55 -4.93
C LYS A 122 -15.94 -0.38 -4.38
N PHE A 123 -14.78 -0.15 -4.98
CA PHE A 123 -13.92 0.99 -4.70
C PHE A 123 -13.67 1.77 -5.99
N GLN A 124 -13.47 3.09 -5.88
CA GLN A 124 -13.15 3.92 -7.04
C GLN A 124 -12.36 5.18 -6.64
N ASP A 125 -11.45 5.58 -7.52
CA ASP A 125 -10.75 6.86 -7.44
C ASP A 125 -10.29 7.33 -8.82
N TYR A 126 -10.59 8.58 -9.15
CA TYR A 126 -10.21 9.22 -10.43
C TYR A 126 -9.25 10.40 -10.22
N PHE A 127 -8.61 10.48 -9.05
CA PHE A 127 -7.57 11.45 -8.72
C PHE A 127 -7.88 12.92 -9.12
N PRO A 128 -9.06 13.46 -8.75
CA PRO A 128 -9.52 14.75 -9.26
C PRO A 128 -8.72 15.96 -8.73
N THR A 129 -7.90 15.76 -7.70
CA THR A 129 -7.12 16.82 -7.02
C THR A 129 -5.65 16.47 -6.99
N LEU A 130 -4.78 17.49 -6.91
CA LEU A 130 -3.31 17.30 -6.84
C LEU A 130 -2.81 16.69 -5.52
N GLY A 131 -3.68 16.48 -4.54
CA GLY A 131 -3.38 15.74 -3.32
C GLY A 131 -3.76 14.26 -3.44
N LEU A 132 -2.86 13.37 -3.04
CA LEU A 132 -3.18 11.96 -2.87
C LEU A 132 -4.21 11.82 -1.74
N ARG A 133 -5.33 11.13 -2.02
CA ARG A 133 -6.40 10.92 -1.04
C ARG A 133 -5.93 9.97 0.07
N SER A 134 -6.44 10.16 1.29
CA SER A 134 -6.07 9.37 2.48
C SER A 134 -6.43 7.88 2.41
N VAL A 135 -7.22 7.49 1.40
CA VAL A 135 -7.55 6.08 1.11
C VAL A 135 -6.38 5.33 0.45
N TRP A 136 -5.36 6.06 -0.02
CA TRP A 136 -4.14 5.48 -0.56
C TRP A 136 -3.00 5.62 0.45
N GLU A 137 -2.40 4.48 0.79
CA GLU A 137 -1.22 4.42 1.64
C GLU A 137 0.03 4.17 0.78
N PRO A 138 0.98 5.13 0.72
CA PRO A 138 2.29 4.85 0.15
C PRO A 138 2.98 3.76 0.97
N ILE A 139 3.40 2.69 0.30
CA ILE A 139 4.11 1.57 0.92
C ILE A 139 5.58 1.51 0.51
N TYR A 140 5.97 2.21 -0.55
CA TYR A 140 7.37 2.36 -0.97
C TYR A 140 7.54 3.63 -1.76
N GLY A 141 8.70 4.28 -1.62
CA GLY A 141 9.02 5.52 -2.33
C GLY A 141 8.03 6.65 -2.02
N ARG A 142 7.97 7.64 -2.91
CA ARG A 142 7.03 8.75 -2.83
C ARG A 142 6.09 8.71 -4.03
N VAL A 143 4.83 9.03 -3.80
CA VAL A 143 3.78 9.05 -4.82
C VAL A 143 3.09 10.40 -4.75
N LYS A 144 2.77 10.98 -5.91
CA LYS A 144 1.93 12.18 -6.00
C LYS A 144 0.98 12.11 -7.19
N VAL A 145 0.01 13.01 -7.17
CA VAL A 145 -0.85 13.27 -8.33
C VAL A 145 -0.20 14.37 -9.17
N TRP A 146 0.09 14.06 -10.42
CA TRP A 146 0.66 14.95 -11.41
C TRP A 146 -0.43 15.70 -12.17
N ASP A 147 -0.21 17.00 -12.37
CA ASP A 147 -1.04 17.84 -13.25
C ASP A 147 -0.61 17.63 -14.70
N ASN A 148 -1.54 17.15 -15.54
CA ASN A 148 -1.33 16.97 -16.99
C ASN A 148 -2.20 17.91 -17.83
N SER A 149 -2.76 18.96 -17.23
CA SER A 149 -3.66 19.91 -17.90
C SER A 149 -3.01 20.64 -19.07
N ALA A 150 -1.68 20.83 -19.05
CA ALA A 150 -0.92 21.43 -20.15
C ALA A 150 -1.05 20.63 -21.46
N GLN A 151 -1.28 19.32 -21.38
CA GLN A 151 -1.55 18.44 -22.53
C GLN A 151 -3.04 18.16 -22.73
N SER A 152 -3.94 18.86 -22.02
CA SER A 152 -5.38 18.56 -21.99
C SER A 152 -5.69 17.12 -21.54
N LEU A 153 -4.86 16.56 -20.66
CA LEU A 153 -5.01 15.23 -20.10
C LEU A 153 -5.45 15.30 -18.62
N PRO A 154 -6.15 14.28 -18.09
CA PRO A 154 -6.52 14.24 -16.69
C PRO A 154 -5.30 14.12 -15.79
N ASN A 155 -5.48 14.49 -14.52
CA ASN A 155 -4.47 14.25 -13.49
C ASN A 155 -4.13 12.76 -13.40
N GLY A 156 -2.86 12.45 -13.18
CA GLY A 156 -2.36 11.08 -13.11
C GLY A 156 -1.52 10.85 -11.88
N VAL A 157 -1.75 9.74 -11.18
CA VAL A 157 -0.91 9.34 -10.05
C VAL A 157 0.31 8.57 -10.52
N GLY A 158 1.45 8.83 -9.90
CA GLY A 158 2.71 8.16 -10.16
C GLY A 158 3.81 8.54 -9.17
N PRO A 159 5.04 8.04 -9.38
CA PRO A 159 6.19 8.37 -8.54
C PRO A 159 6.39 9.87 -8.41
N ASP A 160 6.64 10.36 -7.20
CA ASP A 160 7.13 11.72 -6.97
C ASP A 160 8.66 11.72 -7.08
N VAL A 161 9.12 11.83 -8.32
CA VAL A 161 10.55 11.89 -8.65
C VAL A 161 11.03 13.33 -8.78
N ALA A 162 12.17 13.61 -8.16
CA ALA A 162 12.99 14.76 -8.53
C ALA A 162 13.80 14.43 -9.80
N PHE A 163 14.28 15.46 -10.51
CA PHE A 163 15.13 15.31 -11.70
C PHE A 163 16.30 14.34 -11.39
N PHE A 164 16.53 13.34 -12.25
CA PHE A 164 17.55 12.26 -12.11
C PHE A 164 17.32 11.19 -11.02
N SER A 165 16.08 10.92 -10.59
CA SER A 165 15.80 9.81 -9.65
C SER A 165 15.12 8.60 -10.31
N GLN A 166 15.38 7.41 -9.76
CA GLN A 166 14.68 6.18 -10.13
C GLN A 166 13.24 6.27 -9.63
N GLY A 167 12.25 6.24 -10.52
CA GLY A 167 10.83 6.32 -10.19
C GLY A 167 10.25 5.04 -9.61
N LYS A 168 10.87 4.52 -8.55
CA LYS A 168 10.38 3.35 -7.82
C LYS A 168 9.46 3.81 -6.69
N ALA A 169 8.20 3.41 -6.76
CA ALA A 169 7.20 3.74 -5.76
C ALA A 169 6.12 2.68 -5.72
N ALA A 170 5.40 2.56 -4.62
CA ALA A 170 4.23 1.73 -4.53
C ALA A 170 3.21 2.30 -3.57
N MET A 171 1.93 2.11 -3.88
CA MET A 171 0.83 2.53 -3.04
C MET A 171 -0.23 1.44 -2.95
N ARG A 172 -0.85 1.32 -1.78
CA ARG A 172 -1.90 0.35 -1.48
C ARG A 172 -3.20 1.07 -1.18
N TYR A 173 -4.32 0.51 -1.64
CA TYR A 173 -5.61 0.93 -1.13
C TYR A 173 -5.77 0.48 0.32
N TYR A 174 -6.21 1.37 1.21
CA TYR A 174 -6.21 1.11 2.66
C TYR A 174 -7.06 -0.08 3.06
N GLU A 175 -8.14 -0.37 2.32
CA GLU A 175 -9.12 -1.40 2.62
C GLU A 175 -8.90 -2.66 1.75
N PRO A 176 -8.91 -3.86 2.35
CA PRO A 176 -8.87 -5.10 1.58
C PRO A 176 -10.23 -5.44 0.96
N PHE A 177 -10.23 -6.24 -0.11
CA PHE A 177 -11.43 -6.85 -0.65
C PHE A 177 -12.06 -7.87 0.32
N GLY A 178 -13.36 -8.12 0.14
CA GLY A 178 -14.12 -9.17 0.79
C GLY A 178 -13.88 -10.56 0.20
N SER A 179 -13.40 -10.65 -1.04
CA SER A 179 -13.10 -11.91 -1.74
C SER A 179 -11.72 -11.90 -2.41
N ASP A 180 -11.22 -13.08 -2.76
CA ASP A 180 -9.97 -13.23 -3.52
C ASP A 180 -10.19 -13.11 -5.03
N SER A 181 -11.42 -13.20 -5.53
CA SER A 181 -11.75 -12.94 -6.94
C SER A 181 -12.04 -11.46 -7.14
N VAL A 182 -11.28 -10.82 -8.04
CA VAL A 182 -11.31 -9.37 -8.21
C VAL A 182 -11.27 -8.97 -9.67
N LYS A 183 -11.92 -7.85 -9.97
CA LYS A 183 -11.89 -7.18 -11.25
C LYS A 183 -11.55 -5.72 -11.02
N ILE A 184 -10.46 -5.27 -11.63
CA ILE A 184 -9.95 -3.90 -11.53
C ILE A 184 -9.97 -3.25 -12.90
N HIS A 185 -10.62 -2.11 -12.98
CA HIS A 185 -10.54 -1.18 -14.10
C HIS A 185 -9.45 -0.14 -13.83
N VAL A 186 -8.60 0.12 -14.81
CA VAL A 186 -7.63 1.24 -14.76
C VAL A 186 -7.62 2.03 -16.05
N GLN A 187 -7.42 3.34 -15.89
CA GLN A 187 -7.12 4.25 -16.98
C GLN A 187 -5.68 4.71 -16.86
N LEU A 188 -4.93 4.61 -17.95
CA LEU A 188 -3.49 4.89 -17.95
C LEU A 188 -3.13 6.02 -18.93
N LEU A 189 -2.18 6.86 -18.51
CA LEU A 189 -1.42 7.75 -19.37
C LEU A 189 0.00 7.21 -19.53
N ASN A 190 0.62 7.50 -20.67
CA ASN A 190 1.98 7.11 -21.00
C ASN A 190 2.89 8.36 -21.17
N PRO A 191 3.09 9.16 -20.12
CA PRO A 191 3.87 10.39 -20.23
C PRO A 191 5.37 10.13 -20.30
N ASN A 192 5.84 9.01 -19.73
CA ASN A 192 7.24 8.72 -19.51
C ASN A 192 7.52 7.23 -19.67
N ALA A 193 8.79 6.90 -19.95
CA ALA A 193 9.26 5.52 -19.96
C ALA A 193 9.25 4.89 -18.56
N GLY A 194 9.07 3.58 -18.49
CA GLY A 194 9.11 2.79 -17.25
C GLY A 194 7.95 1.81 -17.13
N LYS A 195 7.74 1.30 -15.92
CA LYS A 195 6.79 0.22 -15.65
C LYS A 195 5.79 0.63 -14.58
N THR A 196 4.52 0.29 -14.81
CA THR A 196 3.43 0.48 -13.84
C THR A 196 2.66 -0.81 -13.72
N SER A 197 2.44 -1.28 -12.50
CA SER A 197 1.83 -2.57 -12.24
C SER A 197 0.58 -2.37 -11.41
N VAL A 198 -0.51 -2.98 -11.86
CA VAL A 198 -1.77 -3.07 -11.11
C VAL A 198 -1.70 -4.32 -10.27
N VAL A 199 -1.80 -4.14 -8.95
CA VAL A 199 -1.58 -5.19 -7.95
C VAL A 199 -2.92 -5.72 -7.45
N VAL A 200 -3.03 -7.04 -7.35
CA VAL A 200 -4.18 -7.77 -6.79
C VAL A 200 -3.70 -8.89 -5.87
N CYS A 201 -4.59 -9.38 -5.00
CA CYS A 201 -4.30 -10.46 -4.05
C CYS A 201 -3.02 -10.22 -3.23
N ALA A 202 -2.82 -8.98 -2.78
CA ALA A 202 -1.60 -8.60 -2.08
C ALA A 202 -1.74 -8.69 -0.57
N ASP A 203 -0.62 -9.02 0.10
CA ASP A 203 -0.46 -8.72 1.52
C ASP A 203 -0.37 -7.19 1.75
N LYS A 204 -0.47 -6.79 3.02
CA LYS A 204 -0.45 -5.37 3.43
C LYS A 204 0.80 -4.62 2.93
N TRP A 205 1.92 -5.33 2.72
CA TRP A 205 3.23 -4.73 2.42
C TRP A 205 3.74 -5.01 1.02
N PHE A 206 2.93 -5.65 0.16
CA PHE A 206 3.35 -6.11 -1.18
C PHE A 206 4.65 -6.95 -1.11
N THR A 207 4.74 -7.84 -0.13
CA THR A 207 5.75 -8.91 -0.06
C THR A 207 5.29 -10.20 -0.74
N SER A 208 3.99 -10.32 -1.03
CA SER A 208 3.42 -11.35 -1.90
C SER A 208 2.17 -10.82 -2.58
N TYR A 209 2.13 -10.87 -3.92
CA TYR A 209 1.00 -10.38 -4.70
C TYR A 209 1.01 -10.87 -6.14
N LEU A 210 -0.12 -10.71 -6.81
CA LEU A 210 -0.26 -10.86 -8.26
C LEU A 210 -0.30 -9.49 -8.93
N ALA A 211 0.24 -9.37 -10.15
CA ALA A 211 0.22 -8.11 -10.86
C ALA A 211 0.11 -8.25 -12.37
N VAL A 212 -0.50 -7.24 -12.99
CA VAL A 212 -0.37 -6.96 -14.42
C VAL A 212 0.49 -5.73 -14.57
N GLN A 213 1.66 -5.86 -15.21
CA GLN A 213 2.63 -4.80 -15.39
C GLN A 213 2.61 -4.28 -16.83
N PHE A 214 2.46 -2.97 -16.97
CA PHE A 214 2.54 -2.22 -18.20
C PHE A 214 3.93 -1.61 -18.30
N GLU A 215 4.76 -2.18 -19.17
CA GLU A 215 6.06 -1.63 -19.55
C GLU A 215 5.88 -0.78 -20.79
N SER A 216 6.27 0.49 -20.68
CA SER A 216 6.02 1.46 -21.74
C SER A 216 7.17 2.45 -21.86
N ASP A 217 7.50 2.79 -23.09
CA ASP A 217 8.36 3.88 -23.50
C ASP A 217 7.63 4.64 -24.63
N PRO A 218 7.31 5.93 -24.43
CA PRO A 218 6.61 6.73 -25.43
C PRO A 218 7.48 7.05 -26.66
N ILE A 219 8.80 6.88 -26.59
CA ILE A 219 9.76 7.14 -27.66
C ILE A 219 10.14 5.83 -28.36
N ILE A 220 10.51 4.80 -27.60
CA ILE A 220 10.99 3.50 -28.12
C ILE A 220 9.93 2.43 -27.92
N THR A 221 8.93 2.42 -28.81
CA THR A 221 7.74 1.58 -28.64
C THR A 221 7.96 0.08 -28.89
N SER A 222 9.09 -0.32 -29.49
CA SER A 222 9.39 -1.72 -29.80
C SER A 222 9.55 -2.61 -28.57
N ASN A 223 9.82 -2.01 -27.41
CA ASN A 223 10.04 -2.71 -26.15
C ASN A 223 8.80 -2.67 -25.24
N ASN A 224 7.70 -2.07 -25.70
CA ASN A 224 6.50 -1.94 -24.88
C ASN A 224 5.80 -3.28 -24.75
N LYS A 225 5.56 -3.69 -23.50
CA LYS A 225 5.00 -4.99 -23.17
C LYS A 225 3.96 -4.88 -22.06
N ILE A 226 3.05 -5.86 -22.05
CA ILE A 226 2.33 -6.21 -20.82
C ILE A 226 2.87 -7.54 -20.30
N HIS A 227 3.13 -7.59 -18.99
CA HIS A 227 3.57 -8.78 -18.27
C HIS A 227 2.52 -9.17 -17.23
N LEU A 228 2.30 -10.47 -17.06
CA LEU A 228 1.67 -11.02 -15.87
C LEU A 228 2.78 -11.38 -14.90
N ALA A 229 2.60 -11.14 -13.61
CA ALA A 229 3.70 -11.26 -12.66
C ALA A 229 3.26 -11.68 -11.26
N VAL A 230 4.19 -12.29 -10.54
CA VAL A 230 4.13 -12.55 -9.10
C VAL A 230 5.15 -11.65 -8.42
N GLY A 231 4.72 -10.90 -7.41
CA GLY A 231 5.54 -10.01 -6.62
C GLY A 231 6.12 -10.65 -5.37
N SER A 232 7.36 -10.31 -5.05
CA SER A 232 8.06 -10.71 -3.81
C SER A 232 8.47 -9.52 -2.95
N SER A 233 8.39 -8.31 -3.49
CA SER A 233 8.55 -7.05 -2.76
C SER A 233 7.89 -5.91 -3.56
N PRO A 234 7.73 -4.71 -2.96
CA PRO A 234 7.23 -3.54 -3.69
C PRO A 234 8.06 -3.13 -4.92
N THR A 235 9.26 -3.68 -5.10
CA THR A 235 10.16 -3.36 -6.21
C THR A 235 10.65 -4.58 -6.98
N GLN A 236 10.18 -5.79 -6.64
CA GLN A 236 10.61 -7.03 -7.26
C GLN A 236 9.43 -7.89 -7.67
N MET A 237 9.44 -8.31 -8.94
CA MET A 237 8.45 -9.19 -9.54
C MET A 237 9.13 -10.23 -10.42
N THR A 238 8.54 -11.41 -10.46
CA THR A 238 8.89 -12.49 -11.40
C THR A 238 7.78 -12.60 -12.43
N TYR A 239 8.13 -12.42 -13.70
CA TYR A 239 7.18 -12.51 -14.81
C TYR A 239 6.73 -13.94 -15.05
N GLN A 240 5.47 -14.07 -15.43
CA GLN A 240 4.78 -15.31 -15.65
C GLN A 240 4.21 -15.35 -17.06
N GLY A 241 4.27 -16.53 -17.69
CA GLY A 241 3.81 -16.70 -19.06
C GLY A 241 4.64 -15.90 -20.07
N THR A 242 4.02 -15.58 -21.21
CA THR A 242 4.66 -14.84 -22.31
C THR A 242 4.21 -13.38 -22.29
N ALA A 243 5.17 -12.46 -22.38
CA ALA A 243 4.88 -11.04 -22.47
C ALA A 243 4.15 -10.67 -23.77
N VAL A 244 3.17 -9.77 -23.68
CA VAL A 244 2.35 -9.32 -24.81
C VAL A 244 2.94 -8.03 -25.37
N ASN A 245 3.19 -7.97 -26.69
CA ASN A 245 3.53 -6.70 -27.36
C ASN A 245 2.36 -5.73 -27.25
N HIS A 246 2.54 -4.64 -26.52
CA HIS A 246 1.46 -3.68 -26.32
C HIS A 246 2.00 -2.31 -25.91
N THR A 247 1.51 -1.25 -26.55
CA THR A 247 1.82 0.14 -26.17
C THR A 247 0.63 0.77 -25.46
N VAL A 248 0.89 1.33 -24.27
CA VAL A 248 -0.10 2.15 -23.56
C VAL A 248 -0.32 3.45 -24.33
N VAL A 249 -1.57 3.71 -24.68
CA VAL A 249 -2.00 4.99 -25.27
C VAL A 249 -2.76 5.77 -24.19
N ASN A 250 -2.56 7.09 -24.19
CA ASN A 250 -3.17 8.00 -23.23
C ASN A 250 -4.70 7.84 -23.20
N GLY A 251 -5.24 7.58 -22.03
CA GLY A 251 -6.69 7.45 -21.79
C GLY A 251 -7.25 6.07 -22.13
N ASN A 252 -6.41 5.08 -22.48
CA ASN A 252 -6.89 3.72 -22.66
C ASN A 252 -7.32 3.10 -21.33
N ASP A 253 -8.43 2.38 -21.41
CA ASP A 253 -9.02 1.57 -20.35
C ASP A 253 -8.50 0.13 -20.39
N TYR A 254 -8.18 -0.42 -19.23
CA TYR A 254 -7.80 -1.83 -19.07
C TYR A 254 -8.56 -2.48 -17.92
N TRP A 255 -8.90 -3.76 -18.10
CA TRP A 255 -9.51 -4.59 -17.07
C TRP A 255 -8.55 -5.70 -16.68
N ILE A 256 -8.16 -5.71 -15.41
CA ILE A 256 -7.37 -6.74 -14.77
C ILE A 256 -8.33 -7.63 -14.00
N GLU A 257 -8.33 -8.92 -14.31
CA GLU A 257 -9.24 -9.89 -13.70
C GLU A 257 -8.45 -11.04 -13.09
N TYR A 258 -8.74 -11.35 -11.84
CA TYR A 258 -8.26 -12.54 -11.17
C TYR A 258 -9.42 -13.34 -10.59
N SER A 259 -9.45 -14.64 -10.88
CA SER A 259 -10.44 -15.58 -10.35
C SER A 259 -9.73 -16.59 -9.45
N ASN A 260 -10.11 -16.63 -8.17
CA ASN A 260 -9.57 -17.61 -7.22
C ASN A 260 -10.08 -19.04 -7.50
N LEU A 261 -11.24 -19.18 -8.16
CA LEU A 261 -11.80 -20.49 -8.52
C LEU A 261 -10.94 -21.19 -9.59
N THR A 262 -10.50 -20.43 -10.59
CA THR A 262 -9.72 -20.95 -11.73
C THR A 262 -8.24 -20.60 -11.62
N LYS A 263 -7.83 -19.90 -10.55
CA LYS A 263 -6.48 -19.39 -10.31
C LYS A 263 -5.92 -18.58 -11.48
N THR A 264 -6.80 -17.91 -12.23
CA THR A 264 -6.45 -17.28 -13.51
C THR A 264 -6.30 -15.78 -13.35
N LEU A 265 -5.18 -15.23 -13.80
CA LEU A 265 -4.94 -13.79 -13.97
C LEU A 265 -4.94 -13.44 -15.46
N LEU A 266 -5.66 -12.38 -15.83
CA LEU A 266 -5.69 -11.87 -17.20
C LEU A 266 -5.88 -10.36 -17.27
N VAL A 267 -5.67 -9.83 -18.47
CA VAL A 267 -5.88 -8.41 -18.79
C VAL A 267 -6.64 -8.26 -20.10
N ARG A 268 -7.63 -7.37 -20.13
CA ARG A 268 -8.41 -6.96 -21.30
C ARG A 268 -8.26 -5.46 -21.54
N LYS A 269 -8.62 -5.01 -22.75
CA LYS A 269 -8.60 -3.59 -23.12
C LYS A 269 -9.98 -3.10 -23.50
N GLY A 270 -10.39 -1.96 -22.94
CA GLY A 270 -11.66 -1.32 -23.23
C GLY A 270 -12.84 -2.25 -22.97
N THR A 271 -13.72 -2.38 -23.96
CA THR A 271 -14.91 -3.24 -23.91
C THR A 271 -14.69 -4.61 -24.54
N ASP A 272 -13.47 -4.92 -25.03
CA ASP A 272 -13.16 -6.22 -25.62
C ASP A 272 -13.15 -7.30 -24.53
N THR A 273 -13.91 -8.37 -24.74
CA THR A 273 -13.96 -9.52 -23.84
C THR A 273 -12.80 -10.50 -24.06
N THR A 274 -12.00 -10.30 -25.12
CA THR A 274 -10.82 -11.08 -25.42
C THR A 274 -9.64 -10.59 -24.59
N PRO A 275 -8.95 -11.48 -23.84
CA PRO A 275 -7.70 -11.12 -23.19
C PRO A 275 -6.67 -10.60 -24.19
N LEU A 276 -5.87 -9.60 -23.79
CA LEU A 276 -4.80 -9.03 -24.65
C LEU A 276 -3.67 -10.04 -24.94
N GLY A 277 -3.57 -11.11 -24.15
CA GLY A 277 -2.69 -12.25 -24.40
C GLY A 277 -3.13 -13.44 -23.57
N GLU A 278 -2.30 -14.49 -23.58
CA GLU A 278 -2.60 -15.73 -22.87
C GLU A 278 -2.76 -15.47 -21.37
N PRO A 279 -3.93 -15.80 -20.78
CA PRO A 279 -4.12 -15.77 -19.34
C PRO A 279 -3.10 -16.65 -18.61
N TRP A 280 -2.64 -16.23 -17.45
CA TRP A 280 -1.77 -17.04 -16.60
C TRP A 280 -2.59 -17.77 -15.54
N VAL A 281 -2.28 -19.05 -15.32
CA VAL A 281 -2.92 -19.87 -14.28
C VAL A 281 -1.89 -20.21 -13.21
N ASP A 282 -2.17 -19.82 -11.97
CA ASP A 282 -1.35 -20.14 -10.80
C ASP A 282 -1.56 -21.60 -10.38
N THR A 283 -0.88 -22.51 -11.07
CA THR A 283 -0.94 -23.95 -10.79
C THR A 283 -0.13 -24.39 -9.57
N ALA A 284 0.71 -23.50 -9.03
CA ALA A 284 1.61 -23.80 -7.92
C ALA A 284 1.24 -23.05 -6.63
N ASP A 285 0.12 -22.32 -6.62
CA ASP A 285 -0.32 -21.45 -5.53
C ASP A 285 0.83 -20.56 -5.01
N LEU A 286 1.49 -19.86 -5.95
CA LEU A 286 2.66 -19.02 -5.69
C LEU A 286 2.35 -17.83 -4.77
N VAL A 287 1.08 -17.40 -4.73
CA VAL A 287 0.60 -16.31 -3.87
C VAL A 287 -0.40 -16.85 -2.86
N PRO A 288 -0.22 -16.60 -1.55
CA PRO A 288 -1.23 -16.93 -0.56
C PRO A 288 -2.50 -16.08 -0.77
N HIS A 289 -3.66 -16.68 -0.49
CA HIS A 289 -4.96 -16.02 -0.61
C HIS A 289 -5.71 -16.00 0.73
N GLY A 290 -6.77 -15.20 0.80
CA GLY A 290 -7.62 -15.09 1.97
C GLY A 290 -7.39 -13.82 2.78
N PRO A 291 -8.01 -13.72 3.97
CA PRO A 291 -7.84 -12.57 4.86
C PRO A 291 -6.35 -12.29 5.10
N GLY A 292 -5.94 -11.04 4.87
CA GLY A 292 -4.54 -10.60 4.93
C GLY A 292 -3.88 -10.44 3.56
N TYR A 293 -4.37 -11.12 2.51
CA TYR A 293 -3.84 -11.11 1.14
C TYR A 293 -4.83 -10.52 0.12
N ARG A 294 -5.75 -9.66 0.57
CA ARG A 294 -6.83 -9.10 -0.26
C ARG A 294 -6.63 -7.62 -0.58
N TYR A 295 -5.41 -7.14 -0.51
CA TYR A 295 -5.12 -5.75 -0.88
C TYR A 295 -4.88 -5.60 -2.38
N ALA A 296 -5.09 -4.38 -2.85
CA ALA A 296 -4.75 -3.95 -4.20
C ALA A 296 -4.06 -2.60 -4.17
N GLY A 297 -3.49 -2.24 -5.31
CA GLY A 297 -2.91 -0.93 -5.53
C GLY A 297 -1.97 -0.94 -6.72
N PHE A 298 -0.88 -0.21 -6.61
CA PHE A 298 0.01 0.04 -7.72
C PHE A 298 1.47 -0.03 -7.31
N VAL A 299 2.29 -0.52 -8.24
CA VAL A 299 3.75 -0.52 -8.14
C VAL A 299 4.31 0.12 -9.39
N TRP A 300 5.16 1.12 -9.21
CA TRP A 300 5.95 1.72 -10.27
C TRP A 300 7.40 1.30 -10.14
N ASP A 301 7.96 0.95 -11.28
CA ASP A 301 9.37 0.64 -11.41
C ASP A 301 9.93 1.39 -12.63
N GLY A 302 10.72 2.44 -12.34
CA GLY A 302 11.48 3.15 -13.36
C GLY A 302 12.62 2.32 -13.98
N GLY A 303 12.87 1.11 -13.46
CA GLY A 303 14.02 0.29 -13.81
C GLY A 303 15.31 0.80 -13.17
N ASP A 304 16.44 0.25 -13.62
CA ASP A 304 17.77 0.63 -13.15
C ASP A 304 18.45 1.69 -14.04
N LEU A 305 17.78 2.10 -15.11
CA LEU A 305 18.28 3.10 -16.03
C LEU A 305 18.17 4.49 -15.40
N VAL A 306 19.32 5.15 -15.19
CA VAL A 306 19.38 6.58 -14.85
C VAL A 306 19.23 7.39 -16.15
N ILE A 307 18.04 7.31 -16.75
CA ILE A 307 17.63 8.18 -17.86
C ILE A 307 16.52 9.08 -17.31
N VAL A 308 16.48 10.33 -17.79
CA VAL A 308 15.59 11.39 -17.29
C VAL A 308 14.14 10.90 -17.19
N ASN A 309 13.54 11.02 -16.00
CA ASN A 309 12.12 10.82 -15.70
C ASN A 309 11.54 9.44 -16.04
N VAL A 310 12.21 8.35 -15.67
CA VAL A 310 11.61 7.00 -15.76
C VAL A 310 10.60 6.74 -14.64
N THR A 311 9.33 7.06 -14.88
CA THR A 311 8.23 6.88 -13.92
C THR A 311 7.21 5.83 -14.34
N GLY A 312 7.26 5.37 -15.59
CA GLY A 312 6.24 4.54 -16.21
C GLY A 312 4.90 5.24 -16.41
N PRO A 313 3.89 4.48 -16.86
CA PRO A 313 2.52 4.98 -17.01
C PRO A 313 1.92 5.57 -15.72
N GLN A 314 1.23 6.70 -15.83
CA GLN A 314 0.45 7.26 -14.72
C GLN A 314 -0.96 6.67 -14.70
N VAL A 315 -1.55 6.50 -13.51
CA VAL A 315 -2.93 6.02 -13.37
C VAL A 315 -3.87 7.21 -13.18
N THR A 316 -4.87 7.36 -14.03
CA THR A 316 -5.81 8.49 -13.99
C THR A 316 -7.18 8.11 -13.47
N GLY A 317 -7.48 6.82 -13.47
CA GLY A 317 -8.74 6.26 -13.01
C GLY A 317 -8.53 4.85 -12.51
N TRP A 318 -9.19 4.52 -11.42
CA TRP A 318 -9.19 3.19 -10.82
C TRP A 318 -10.59 2.87 -10.33
N GLU A 319 -11.10 1.71 -10.70
CA GLU A 319 -12.27 1.11 -10.08
C GLU A 319 -11.94 -0.34 -9.77
N ALA A 320 -12.42 -0.83 -8.64
CA ALA A 320 -12.26 -2.22 -8.29
C ALA A 320 -13.54 -2.80 -7.72
N LEU A 321 -13.80 -4.06 -8.07
CA LEU A 321 -14.95 -4.85 -7.65
C LEU A 321 -14.45 -6.23 -7.23
N ASP A 322 -14.93 -6.76 -6.11
CA ASP A 322 -14.76 -8.17 -5.77
C ASP A 322 -16.04 -8.98 -6.09
N ASN A 323 -15.92 -10.31 -6.16
CA ASN A 323 -17.02 -11.21 -6.57
C ASN A 323 -17.56 -10.93 -7.98
N ALA A 324 -16.71 -10.43 -8.87
CA ALA A 324 -17.02 -10.18 -10.28
C ALA A 324 -16.86 -11.42 -11.15
#